data_AF-A0A094GV04-F1
#
_entry.id   AF-A0A094GV04-F1
#
_cell.length_a   1.000
_cell.length_b   1.000
_cell.length_c   1.000
_cell.angle_alpha   90.00
_cell.angle_beta   90.00
_cell.angle_gamma   90.00
#
_symmetry.space_group_name_H-M   'P 1'
#
loop_
_entity.id
_entity.type
_entity.pdbx_description
1 polymer ?
#
loop_
_entity_poly.entity_id
_entity_poly.type
_entity_poly.pdbx_seq_one_letter_code
_entity_poly.pdbx_strand_id
1 'polypeptide(L)'
;MQQLWAHALNISTESIGLDDSFFRLGGDSIAAMKLVGEARRAGLQLSVADIFRNPKLIELASLEANYGNGMVDQIDAFSLLGDEVDVTQAREEAAVSCSIDASLVEDIYPCSPLQEGLISLTSKRAGDYISQSVLELRADVDEEAFRAAWDHV
;
A
#
# COMPACT_ATOMS: atom_id res chain seq x y z
N MET A 1 -18.32 11.60 -6.22
CA MET A 1 -17.42 12.33 -5.30
C MET A 1 -17.96 12.42 -3.87
N GLN A 2 -19.11 13.05 -3.64
CA GLN A 2 -19.68 13.24 -2.29
C GLN A 2 -19.86 11.93 -1.50
N GLN A 3 -20.39 10.88 -2.12
CA GLN A 3 -20.51 9.55 -1.52
C GLN A 3 -19.15 8.94 -1.17
N LEU A 4 -18.12 9.16 -2.00
CA LEU A 4 -16.77 8.63 -1.73
C LEU A 4 -16.15 9.31 -0.51
N TRP A 5 -16.38 10.62 -0.34
CA TRP A 5 -15.98 11.34 0.88
C TRP A 5 -16.69 10.80 2.12
N ALA A 6 -18.01 10.59 2.05
CA ALA A 6 -18.79 10.04 3.16
C ALA A 6 -18.23 8.71 3.64
N HIS A 7 -17.87 7.80 2.73
CA HIS A 7 -17.25 6.51 3.06
C HIS A 7 -15.81 6.65 3.58
N ALA A 8 -15.01 7.54 2.99
CA ALA A 8 -13.64 7.76 3.42
C ALA A 8 -13.57 8.35 4.84
N LEU A 9 -14.44 9.32 5.14
CA LEU A 9 -14.53 10.06 6.40
C LEU A 9 -15.42 9.39 7.45
N ASN A 10 -16.20 8.37 7.07
CA ASN A 10 -17.18 7.71 7.93
C ASN A 10 -18.23 8.69 8.51
N ILE A 11 -18.81 9.53 7.65
CA ILE A 11 -19.85 10.52 7.99
C ILE A 11 -21.05 10.40 7.05
N SER A 12 -22.19 11.01 7.39
CA SER A 12 -23.35 11.03 6.51
C SER A 12 -23.08 11.87 5.25
N THR A 13 -23.49 11.39 4.08
CA THR A 13 -23.41 12.13 2.81
C THR A 13 -24.12 13.49 2.89
N GLU A 14 -25.20 13.58 3.66
CA GLU A 14 -25.99 14.80 3.87
C GLU A 14 -25.23 15.89 4.62
N SER A 15 -24.17 15.52 5.36
CA SER A 15 -23.34 16.45 6.12
C SER A 15 -22.24 17.11 5.28
N ILE A 16 -22.16 16.81 3.98
CA ILE A 16 -21.08 17.27 3.09
C ILE A 16 -21.65 18.24 2.05
N GLY A 17 -21.32 19.52 2.19
CA GLY A 17 -21.60 20.57 1.22
C GLY A 17 -20.58 20.64 0.09
N LEU A 18 -20.93 21.34 -0.99
CA LEU A 18 -20.05 21.53 -2.15
C LEU A 18 -18.78 22.35 -1.82
N ASP A 19 -18.90 23.31 -0.90
CA ASP A 19 -17.79 24.17 -0.46
C ASP A 19 -17.01 23.61 0.74
N ASP A 20 -17.42 22.45 1.27
CA ASP A 20 -16.75 21.85 2.41
C ASP A 20 -15.36 21.37 2.04
N SER A 21 -14.43 21.65 2.95
CA SER A 21 -13.06 21.18 2.85
C SER A 21 -12.94 19.79 3.46
N PHE A 22 -12.31 18.86 2.74
CA PHE A 22 -12.05 17.49 3.16
C PHE A 22 -11.39 17.44 4.55
N PHE A 23 -10.39 18.28 4.78
CA PHE A 23 -9.65 18.36 6.04
C PHE A 23 -10.45 19.02 7.17
N ARG A 24 -11.37 19.96 6.85
CA ARG A 24 -12.26 20.55 7.85
C ARG A 24 -13.32 19.57 8.36
N LEU A 25 -13.69 18.60 7.54
CA LEU A 25 -14.58 17.49 7.91
C LEU A 25 -13.84 16.34 8.63
N GLY A 26 -12.58 16.54 9.01
CA GLY A 26 -11.79 15.56 9.77
C GLY A 26 -10.95 14.62 8.90
N GLY A 27 -10.81 14.88 7.60
CA GLY A 27 -9.91 14.13 6.74
C GLY A 27 -8.44 14.33 7.11
N ASP A 28 -7.67 13.26 7.06
CA ASP A 28 -6.21 13.24 7.20
C ASP A 28 -5.55 12.47 6.04
N SER A 29 -4.28 12.10 6.15
CA SER A 29 -3.58 11.33 5.12
C SER A 29 -4.17 9.93 4.93
N ILE A 30 -4.65 9.28 5.99
CA ILE A 30 -5.26 7.94 5.93
C ILE A 30 -6.61 8.03 5.22
N ALA A 31 -7.45 8.99 5.59
CA ALA A 31 -8.72 9.23 4.93
C ALA A 31 -8.52 9.63 3.45
N ALA A 32 -7.50 10.43 3.14
CA ALA A 32 -7.16 10.79 1.76
C ALA A 32 -6.71 9.56 0.95
N MET A 33 -5.86 8.69 1.51
CA MET A 33 -5.46 7.44 0.84
C MET A 33 -6.65 6.50 0.64
N LYS A 34 -7.56 6.40 1.62
CA LYS A 34 -8.81 5.66 1.49
C LYS A 34 -9.67 6.24 0.37
N LEU A 35 -9.83 7.55 0.31
CA LEU A 35 -10.58 8.25 -0.73
C LEU A 35 -10.01 7.95 -2.13
N VAL A 36 -8.69 7.99 -2.27
CA VAL A 36 -8.00 7.63 -3.53
C VAL A 36 -8.29 6.18 -3.93
N GLY A 37 -8.24 5.23 -3.00
CA GLY A 37 -8.56 3.82 -3.26
C GLY A 37 -10.02 3.58 -3.65
N GLU A 38 -10.97 4.29 -3.03
CA GLU A 38 -12.38 4.26 -3.40
C GLU A 38 -12.63 4.91 -4.77
N ALA A 39 -12.00 6.06 -5.03
CA ALA A 39 -12.07 6.76 -6.32
C ALA A 39 -11.54 5.87 -7.45
N ARG A 40 -10.41 5.20 -7.26
CA ARG A 40 -9.83 4.26 -8.23
C ARG A 40 -10.79 3.12 -8.57
N ARG A 41 -11.47 2.54 -7.57
CA ARG A 41 -12.50 1.50 -7.79
C ARG A 41 -13.72 2.01 -8.54
N ALA A 42 -14.03 3.30 -8.39
CA ALA A 42 -15.07 3.97 -9.15
C ALA A 42 -14.61 4.46 -10.56
N GLY A 43 -13.40 4.09 -11.00
CA GLY A 43 -12.85 4.50 -12.29
C GLY A 43 -12.33 5.94 -12.35
N LEU A 44 -12.17 6.59 -11.20
CA LEU A 44 -11.65 7.96 -11.09
C LEU A 44 -10.16 7.93 -10.72
N GLN A 45 -9.34 8.65 -11.49
CA GLN A 45 -7.96 8.90 -11.14
C GLN A 45 -7.88 10.10 -10.20
N LEU A 46 -7.45 9.86 -8.98
CA LEU A 46 -7.28 10.88 -7.96
C LEU A 46 -6.01 10.57 -7.19
N SER A 47 -5.15 11.56 -6.99
CA SER A 47 -3.99 11.43 -6.10
C SER A 47 -4.23 12.11 -4.76
N VAL A 48 -3.46 11.72 -3.74
CA VAL A 48 -3.46 12.44 -2.45
C VAL A 48 -3.06 13.90 -2.66
N ALA A 49 -2.10 14.18 -3.55
CA ALA A 49 -1.69 15.54 -3.87
C ALA A 49 -2.84 16.39 -4.44
N ASP A 50 -3.72 15.79 -5.24
CA ASP A 50 -4.89 16.49 -5.79
C ASP A 50 -5.87 16.89 -4.69
N ILE A 51 -6.06 16.03 -3.67
CA ILE A 51 -6.90 16.32 -2.50
C ILE A 51 -6.33 17.47 -1.68
N PHE A 52 -5.01 17.51 -1.50
CA PHE A 52 -4.35 18.61 -0.80
C PHE A 52 -4.40 19.93 -1.58
N ARG A 53 -4.29 19.89 -2.91
CA ARG A 53 -4.35 21.09 -3.77
C ARG A 53 -5.76 21.64 -3.91
N ASN A 54 -6.77 20.78 -3.93
CA ASN A 54 -8.16 21.12 -4.19
C ASN A 54 -9.04 20.62 -3.04
N PRO A 55 -8.90 21.16 -1.82
CA PRO A 55 -9.48 20.54 -0.64
C PRO A 55 -11.01 20.59 -0.61
N LYS A 56 -11.68 21.38 -1.45
CA LYS A 56 -13.13 21.47 -1.48
C LYS A 56 -13.78 20.42 -2.39
N LEU A 57 -14.97 19.96 -2.00
CA LEU A 57 -15.70 18.95 -2.78
C LEU A 57 -15.95 19.39 -4.23
N ILE A 58 -16.35 20.65 -4.42
CA ILE A 58 -16.61 21.22 -5.76
C ILE A 58 -15.36 21.29 -6.62
N GLU A 59 -14.20 21.56 -6.03
CA GLU A 59 -12.92 21.67 -6.76
C GLU A 59 -12.46 20.27 -7.17
N LEU A 60 -12.49 19.31 -6.24
CA LEU A 60 -12.15 17.92 -6.50
C LEU A 60 -13.06 17.24 -7.51
N ALA A 61 -14.36 17.52 -7.46
CA ALA A 61 -15.32 16.98 -8.44
C ALA A 61 -15.18 17.62 -9.83
N SER A 62 -14.62 18.83 -9.89
CA SER A 62 -14.37 19.57 -11.14
C SER A 62 -13.02 19.25 -11.77
N LEU A 63 -12.12 18.54 -11.07
CA LEU A 63 -10.92 18.02 -11.71
C LEU A 63 -11.37 17.18 -12.89
N GLU A 64 -10.89 17.55 -14.09
CA GLU A 64 -11.13 16.75 -15.29
C GLU A 64 -10.77 15.33 -14.93
N ALA A 65 -11.79 14.46 -14.91
CA ALA A 65 -11.59 13.05 -14.75
C ALA A 65 -10.80 12.64 -15.98
N ASN A 66 -9.48 12.69 -15.87
CA ASN A 66 -8.62 11.80 -16.59
C ASN A 66 -9.14 10.43 -16.14
N TYR A 67 -10.09 9.89 -16.91
CA TYR A 67 -10.29 8.46 -17.03
C TYR A 67 -8.99 7.94 -17.64
N GLY A 68 -7.91 8.04 -16.85
CA GLY A 68 -6.62 7.51 -17.17
C GLY A 68 -6.91 6.05 -17.30
N ASN A 69 -6.96 5.61 -18.55
CA ASN A 69 -7.20 4.24 -18.96
C ASN A 69 -6.39 3.42 -17.98
N GLY A 70 -7.07 2.79 -17.02
CA GLY A 70 -6.47 2.04 -15.93
C GLY A 70 -5.92 0.74 -16.48
N MET A 71 -5.24 0.80 -17.62
CA MET A 71 -4.30 -0.19 -18.08
C MET A 71 -3.22 -0.17 -17.00
N VAL A 72 -3.42 -1.05 -16.02
CA VAL A 72 -2.28 -1.64 -15.32
C VAL A 72 -1.43 -2.16 -16.48
N ASP A 73 -0.32 -1.47 -16.76
CA ASP A 73 0.63 -1.98 -17.72
C ASP A 73 0.92 -3.42 -17.30
N GLN A 74 0.77 -4.34 -18.25
CA GLN A 74 1.12 -5.72 -18.01
C GLN A 74 2.64 -5.73 -17.81
N ILE A 75 3.07 -5.91 -16.55
CA ILE A 75 4.48 -5.99 -16.21
C ILE A 75 4.89 -7.43 -16.42
N ASP A 76 5.77 -7.67 -17.39
CA ASP A 76 6.29 -9.00 -17.68
C ASP A 76 7.24 -9.46 -16.56
N ALA A 77 7.25 -10.77 -16.30
CA ALA A 77 8.14 -11.35 -15.29
C ALA A 77 9.60 -10.97 -15.57
N PHE A 78 10.34 -10.67 -14.51
CA PHE A 78 11.75 -10.25 -14.51
C PHE A 78 12.04 -8.90 -15.19
N SER A 79 11.05 -8.22 -15.77
CA SER A 79 11.24 -6.92 -16.45
C SER A 79 11.73 -5.81 -15.51
N LEU A 80 11.50 -5.94 -14.20
CA LEU A 80 11.92 -4.96 -13.19
C LEU A 80 13.40 -5.10 -12.78
N LEU A 81 14.11 -6.13 -13.24
CA LEU A 81 15.53 -6.30 -12.92
C LEU A 81 16.44 -5.37 -13.72
N GLY A 82 15.93 -4.82 -14.83
CA GLY A 82 16.70 -4.00 -15.76
C GLY A 82 17.46 -4.84 -16.79
N ASP A 83 17.76 -4.22 -17.93
CA ASP A 83 18.32 -4.90 -19.12
C ASP A 83 19.74 -5.46 -18.92
N GLU A 84 20.44 -5.03 -17.86
CA GLU A 84 21.82 -5.45 -17.55
C GLU A 84 21.89 -6.77 -16.78
N VAL A 85 20.77 -7.26 -16.24
CA VAL A 85 20.73 -8.47 -15.40
C VAL A 85 20.45 -9.70 -16.26
N ASP A 86 21.32 -10.72 -16.15
CA ASP A 86 21.01 -12.05 -16.70
C ASP A 86 19.96 -12.74 -15.82
N VAL A 87 18.74 -12.79 -16.34
CA VAL A 87 17.59 -13.40 -15.67
C VAL A 87 17.84 -14.87 -15.33
N THR A 88 18.55 -15.61 -16.18
CA THR A 88 18.80 -17.05 -15.93
C THR A 88 19.69 -17.21 -14.71
N GLN A 89 20.77 -16.44 -14.66
CA GLN A 89 21.71 -16.45 -13.55
C GLN A 89 21.02 -15.98 -12.25
N ALA A 90 20.30 -14.85 -12.29
CA ALA A 90 19.60 -14.33 -11.13
C ALA A 90 18.59 -15.34 -10.55
N ARG A 91 17.93 -16.11 -11.42
CA ARG A 91 16.97 -17.15 -11.03
C ARG A 91 17.64 -18.33 -10.34
N GLU A 92 18.80 -18.76 -10.82
CA GLU A 92 19.60 -19.80 -10.18
C GLU A 92 20.11 -19.36 -8.80
N GLU A 93 20.62 -18.13 -8.69
CA GLU A 93 21.12 -17.57 -7.42
C GLU A 93 20.01 -17.46 -6.37
N ALA A 94 18.83 -17.00 -6.78
CA ALA A 94 17.65 -16.93 -5.91
C ALA A 94 17.21 -18.34 -5.45
N ALA A 95 17.18 -19.31 -6.37
CA ALA A 95 16.79 -20.68 -6.07
C ALA A 95 17.73 -21.34 -5.04
N VAL A 96 19.04 -21.15 -5.21
CA VAL A 96 20.06 -21.62 -4.25
C VAL A 96 19.86 -20.98 -2.87
N SER A 97 19.64 -19.66 -2.83
CA SER A 97 19.44 -18.93 -1.57
C SER A 97 18.20 -19.38 -0.81
N CYS A 98 17.15 -19.77 -1.53
CA CYS A 98 15.88 -20.24 -0.98
C CYS A 98 15.81 -21.77 -0.81
N SER A 99 16.85 -22.52 -1.20
CA SER A 99 16.86 -24.00 -1.20
C SER A 99 15.68 -24.63 -1.97
N ILE A 100 15.36 -24.06 -3.13
CA ILE A 100 14.29 -24.53 -4.03
C ILE A 100 14.85 -24.83 -5.43
N ASP A 101 14.06 -25.52 -6.26
CA ASP A 101 14.38 -25.68 -7.68
C ASP A 101 14.19 -24.36 -8.43
N ALA A 102 15.09 -24.04 -9.38
CA ALA A 102 15.01 -22.80 -10.14
C ALA A 102 13.75 -22.68 -11.00
N SER A 103 13.08 -23.78 -11.36
CA SER A 103 11.78 -23.76 -12.03
C SER A 103 10.64 -23.22 -11.17
N LEU A 104 10.80 -23.16 -9.85
CA LEU A 104 9.82 -22.62 -8.92
C LEU A 104 9.94 -21.10 -8.71
N VAL A 105 10.99 -20.47 -9.24
CA VAL A 105 11.15 -19.01 -9.18
C VAL A 105 10.39 -18.38 -10.36
N GLU A 106 9.24 -17.80 -10.05
CA GLU A 106 8.36 -17.18 -11.06
C GLU A 106 8.78 -15.76 -11.44
N ASP A 107 9.35 -15.01 -10.50
CA ASP A 107 9.74 -13.61 -10.69
C ASP A 107 10.77 -13.16 -9.62
N ILE A 108 11.44 -12.03 -9.84
CA ILE A 108 12.35 -11.39 -8.87
C ILE A 108 12.09 -9.88 -8.87
N TYR A 109 11.77 -9.33 -7.69
CA TYR A 109 11.50 -7.91 -7.51
C TYR A 109 12.71 -7.21 -6.87
N PRO A 110 13.17 -6.06 -7.42
CA PRO A 110 14.18 -5.26 -6.74
C PRO A 110 13.60 -4.71 -5.43
N CYS A 111 14.48 -4.52 -4.45
CA CYS A 111 14.11 -3.85 -3.21
C CYS A 111 13.73 -2.39 -3.49
N SER A 112 12.73 -1.89 -2.77
CA SER A 112 12.53 -0.44 -2.66
C SER A 112 13.70 0.21 -1.92
N PRO A 113 13.98 1.51 -2.12
CA PRO A 113 15.05 2.21 -1.41
C PRO A 113 14.97 2.08 0.12
N LEU A 114 13.74 1.99 0.67
CA LEU A 114 13.54 1.76 2.09
C LEU A 114 14.00 0.34 2.48
N GLN A 115 13.59 -0.69 1.74
CA GLN A 115 14.01 -2.07 1.99
C GLN A 115 15.54 -2.21 1.93
N GLU A 116 16.20 -1.59 0.96
CA GLU A 116 17.67 -1.55 0.87
C GLU A 116 18.30 -0.91 2.13
N GLY A 117 17.75 0.23 2.56
CA GLY A 117 18.20 0.92 3.77
C GLY A 117 18.04 0.06 5.03
N LEU A 118 16.89 -0.61 5.19
CA LEU A 118 16.60 -1.51 6.30
C LEU A 118 17.58 -2.68 6.34
N ILE A 119 17.82 -3.34 5.20
CA ILE A 119 18.75 -4.48 5.08
C ILE A 119 20.19 -4.02 5.39
N SER A 120 20.62 -2.89 4.84
CA SER A 120 21.96 -2.34 5.05
C SER A 120 22.24 -2.06 6.53
N LEU A 121 21.26 -1.52 7.25
CA LEU A 121 21.43 -1.14 8.65
C LEU A 121 21.32 -2.35 9.59
N THR A 122 20.40 -3.28 9.32
CA THR A 122 20.30 -4.54 10.07
C THR A 122 21.58 -5.38 9.96
N SER A 123 22.23 -5.35 8.78
CA SER A 123 23.51 -6.05 8.55
C SER A 123 24.69 -5.44 9.33
N LYS A 124 24.64 -4.14 9.67
CA LYS A 124 25.68 -3.47 10.46
C LYS A 124 25.57 -3.77 11.94
N ARG A 125 24.34 -3.90 12.45
CA ARG A 125 24.08 -4.20 13.86
C ARG A 125 22.82 -5.03 14.01
N ALA A 126 23.00 -6.28 14.43
CA ALA A 126 21.90 -7.16 14.78
C ALA A 126 21.02 -6.51 15.86
N GLY A 127 19.71 -6.43 15.59
CA GLY A 127 18.73 -5.78 16.48
C GLY A 127 18.23 -4.42 16.01
N ASP A 128 18.95 -3.74 15.12
CA ASP A 128 18.44 -2.52 14.48
C ASP A 128 17.28 -2.89 13.53
N TYR A 129 16.29 -1.99 13.42
CA TYR A 129 15.10 -2.17 12.59
C TYR A 129 14.20 -3.37 12.93
N ILE A 130 14.32 -3.90 14.15
CA ILE A 130 13.32 -4.80 14.74
C ILE A 130 12.23 -3.96 15.41
N SER A 131 10.99 -4.12 14.96
CA SER A 131 9.82 -3.59 15.67
C SER A 131 9.32 -4.63 16.66
N GLN A 132 9.41 -4.34 17.96
CA GLN A 132 8.87 -5.18 19.02
C GLN A 132 7.70 -4.47 19.69
N SER A 133 6.52 -5.10 19.62
CA SER A 133 5.34 -4.69 20.39
C SER A 133 5.10 -5.71 21.49
N VAL A 134 5.12 -5.26 22.74
CA VAL A 134 4.81 -6.10 23.91
C VAL A 134 3.42 -5.73 24.40
N LEU A 135 2.52 -6.69 24.37
CA LEU A 135 1.12 -6.54 24.77
C LEU A 135 0.82 -7.55 25.88
N GLU A 136 0.08 -7.11 26.89
CA GLU A 136 -0.41 -8.00 27.94
C GLU A 136 -1.71 -8.66 27.48
N LEU A 137 -1.76 -9.99 27.57
CA LEU A 137 -2.98 -10.73 27.30
C LEU A 137 -3.90 -10.64 28.52
N ARG A 138 -5.18 -10.42 28.27
CA ARG A 138 -6.18 -10.50 29.35
C ARG A 138 -6.28 -11.94 29.84
N ALA A 139 -6.61 -12.11 31.11
CA ALA A 139 -6.70 -13.43 31.76
C ALA A 139 -7.77 -14.36 31.15
N ASP A 140 -8.72 -13.82 30.38
CA ASP A 140 -9.77 -14.56 29.69
C ASP A 140 -9.43 -14.96 28.24
N VAL A 141 -8.24 -14.59 27.75
CA VAL A 141 -7.75 -15.00 26.43
C VAL A 141 -7.18 -16.41 26.51
N ASP A 142 -7.69 -17.30 25.65
CA ASP A 142 -7.09 -18.60 25.41
C ASP A 142 -5.76 -18.43 24.65
N GLU A 143 -4.66 -18.70 25.34
CA GLU A 143 -3.31 -18.54 24.81
C GLU A 143 -3.03 -19.51 23.64
N GLU A 144 -3.55 -20.74 23.69
CA GLU A 144 -3.32 -21.75 22.66
C GLU A 144 -4.03 -21.35 21.37
N ALA A 145 -5.29 -20.91 21.48
CA ALA A 145 -6.05 -20.38 20.36
C ALA A 145 -5.41 -19.11 19.77
N PHE A 146 -4.88 -18.23 20.61
CA PHE A 146 -4.19 -17.01 20.16
C PHE A 146 -2.91 -17.34 19.36
N ARG A 147 -2.09 -18.29 19.85
CA ARG A 147 -0.89 -18.76 19.14
C ARG A 147 -1.25 -19.42 17.81
N ALA A 148 -2.26 -20.30 17.81
CA ALA A 148 -2.72 -20.95 16.59
C ALA A 148 -3.23 -19.93 15.55
N ALA A 149 -3.92 -18.86 15.98
CA ALA A 149 -4.35 -17.80 15.08
C ALA A 149 -3.17 -17.03 14.48
N TRP A 150 -2.09 -16.83 15.24
CA TRP A 150 -0.88 -16.14 14.75
C TRP A 150 -0.20 -16.86 13.60
N ASP A 151 -0.20 -18.20 13.59
CA ASP A 151 0.38 -18.99 12.50
C ASP A 151 -0.40 -18.88 11.18
N HIS A 152 -1.56 -18.23 11.18
CA HIS A 152 -2.41 -18.02 10.00
C HIS A 152 -2.43 -16.56 9.51
N VAL A 153 -1.61 -15.67 10.10
CA VAL A 153 -1.46 -14.25 9.70
C VAL A 153 -0.18 -14.08 8.89
#